data_AF-A0A2D3VG35-F1
#
_entry.id   AF-A0A2D3VG35-F1
#
_cell.length_a   1.000
_cell.length_b   1.000
_cell.length_c   1.000
_cell.angle_alpha   90.00
_cell.angle_beta   90.00
_cell.angle_gamma   90.00
#
_symmetry.space_group_name_H-M   'P 1'
#
loop_
_entity.id
_entity.type
_entity.pdbx_description
1 polymer ?
#
loop_
_entity_poly.entity_id
_entity_poly.type
_entity_poly.pdbx_seq_one_letter_code
_entity_poly.pdbx_strand_id
1 'polypeptide(L)'
;MHGEHNDGYKQALQTHLDHAQYHGYPTYVIDRTILDGLWTKEAALLEMMLEALSKPKSERLRWIFCLCATGFSERRTFVLYTKDWNGLNNGVFMLRVSEWSVSLLSSIVAYRTFKPEEDLPFTEQSAMEKVLELDQYKDGAVECPPRWFNSYPNDGDESNINFHHAPGQLLVHFAGIEDKSKAIGEWVKKLETDREKWEMPLSRTNYEQRIAEFWDGFESGSEMGQDAGEQPQRRSRRKAPRV
;
A
#
# COMPACT_ATOMS: atom_id res chain seq x y z
N MET A 1 -14.47 -8.83 2.88
CA MET A 1 -13.78 -9.84 3.70
C MET A 1 -14.22 -11.22 3.23
N HIS A 2 -13.29 -12.15 2.96
CA HIS A 2 -13.58 -13.58 2.77
C HIS A 2 -12.83 -14.38 3.83
N GLY A 3 -13.47 -15.43 4.36
CA GLY A 3 -12.95 -16.23 5.46
C GLY A 3 -13.64 -15.95 6.80
N GLU A 4 -13.23 -16.68 7.85
CA GLU A 4 -13.82 -16.57 9.18
C GLU A 4 -13.72 -15.15 9.75
N HIS A 5 -14.82 -14.68 10.37
CA HIS A 5 -14.97 -13.32 10.89
C HIS A 5 -14.17 -13.09 12.19
N ASN A 6 -12.84 -13.15 12.08
CA ASN A 6 -11.92 -12.99 13.20
C ASN A 6 -11.92 -11.53 13.70
N ASP A 7 -11.99 -11.34 15.02
CA ASP A 7 -12.36 -10.05 15.62
C ASP A 7 -11.35 -8.92 15.36
N GLY A 8 -10.05 -9.24 15.24
CA GLY A 8 -9.02 -8.27 14.84
C GLY A 8 -9.28 -7.65 13.48
N TYR A 9 -9.82 -8.39 12.49
CA TYR A 9 -10.18 -7.78 11.19
C TYR A 9 -11.37 -6.83 11.30
N LYS A 10 -12.30 -7.06 12.24
CA LYS A 10 -13.40 -6.11 12.52
C LYS A 10 -12.86 -4.85 13.18
N GLN A 11 -11.92 -5.00 14.13
CA GLN A 11 -11.25 -3.88 14.79
C GLN A 11 -10.44 -3.02 13.79
N ALA A 12 -9.65 -3.65 12.91
CA ALA A 12 -8.94 -2.93 11.84
C ALA A 12 -9.88 -2.24 10.85
N LEU A 13 -10.99 -2.89 10.47
CA LEU A 13 -11.99 -2.22 9.63
C LEU A 13 -12.58 -1.00 10.35
N GLN A 14 -12.89 -1.10 11.64
CA GLN A 14 -13.43 0.02 12.40
C GLN A 14 -12.45 1.20 12.45
N THR A 15 -11.16 0.98 12.72
CA THR A 15 -10.19 2.10 12.71
C THR A 15 -10.05 2.76 11.33
N HIS A 16 -10.19 2.01 10.24
CA HIS A 16 -10.24 2.56 8.88
C HIS A 16 -11.52 3.37 8.62
N LEU A 17 -12.68 2.91 9.12
CA LEU A 17 -13.96 3.63 9.01
C LEU A 17 -13.96 4.91 9.84
N ASP A 18 -13.42 4.88 11.05
CA ASP A 18 -13.31 6.05 11.94
C ASP A 18 -12.40 7.13 11.31
N HIS A 19 -11.23 6.73 10.80
CA HIS A 19 -10.32 7.63 10.09
C HIS A 19 -10.95 8.19 8.79
N ALA A 20 -11.68 7.37 8.04
CA ALA A 20 -12.41 7.81 6.85
C ALA A 20 -13.52 8.81 7.17
N GLN A 21 -14.27 8.58 8.25
CA GLN A 21 -15.30 9.49 8.74
C GLN A 21 -14.70 10.82 9.20
N TYR A 22 -13.57 10.79 9.92
CA TYR A 22 -12.87 11.99 10.38
C TYR A 22 -12.35 12.85 9.22
N HIS A 23 -11.80 12.23 8.17
CA HIS A 23 -11.28 12.92 6.99
C HIS A 23 -12.29 13.13 5.85
N GLY A 24 -13.52 12.63 6.00
CA GLY A 24 -14.61 12.84 5.03
C GLY A 24 -14.45 12.13 3.68
N TYR A 25 -13.68 11.04 3.60
CA TYR A 25 -13.51 10.26 2.36
C TYR A 25 -14.36 8.98 2.35
N PRO A 26 -14.91 8.55 1.19
CA PRO A 26 -15.70 7.33 1.10
C PRO A 26 -14.82 6.08 1.25
N THR A 27 -15.31 5.08 1.99
CA THR A 27 -14.66 3.77 2.12
C THR A 27 -15.45 2.70 1.38
N TYR A 28 -14.75 1.88 0.60
CA TYR A 28 -15.31 0.76 -0.15
C TYR A 28 -14.76 -0.55 0.41
N VAL A 29 -15.64 -1.47 0.81
CA VAL A 29 -15.25 -2.78 1.36
C VAL A 29 -15.52 -3.85 0.32
N ILE A 30 -14.48 -4.57 -0.11
CA ILE A 30 -14.61 -5.69 -1.04
C ILE A 30 -15.02 -6.93 -0.25
N ASP A 31 -16.27 -7.35 -0.38
CA ASP A 31 -16.90 -8.48 0.30
C ASP A 31 -17.29 -9.64 -0.64
N ARG A 32 -17.10 -9.47 -1.95
CA ARG A 32 -17.31 -10.47 -2.99
C ARG A 32 -16.02 -10.83 -3.72
N THR A 33 -15.92 -12.07 -4.18
CA THR A 33 -14.81 -12.53 -5.02
C THR A 33 -15.13 -12.18 -6.46
N ILE A 34 -14.21 -11.51 -7.16
CA ILE A 34 -14.34 -11.17 -8.58
C ILE A 34 -13.43 -12.08 -9.42
N LEU A 35 -12.18 -12.26 -8.99
CA LEU A 35 -11.20 -13.20 -9.54
C LEU A 35 -10.62 -14.09 -8.43
N ASP A 36 -9.98 -15.20 -8.78
CA ASP A 36 -9.40 -16.12 -7.81
C ASP A 36 -8.31 -15.48 -6.93
N GLY A 37 -8.28 -15.86 -5.65
CA GLY A 37 -7.23 -15.44 -4.72
C GLY A 37 -7.10 -13.92 -4.57
N LEU A 38 -5.86 -13.44 -4.59
CA LEU A 38 -5.54 -12.02 -4.39
C LEU A 38 -5.94 -11.14 -5.58
N TRP A 39 -6.09 -11.70 -6.78
CA TRP A 39 -6.46 -11.00 -8.03
C TRP A 39 -7.82 -10.29 -7.98
N THR A 40 -8.66 -10.59 -6.98
CA THR A 40 -9.88 -9.83 -6.70
C THR A 40 -9.59 -8.36 -6.39
N LYS A 41 -8.44 -8.02 -5.78
CA LYS A 41 -8.05 -6.63 -5.47
C LYS A 41 -7.90 -5.81 -6.74
N GLU A 42 -7.18 -6.31 -7.73
CA GLU A 42 -6.90 -5.61 -8.99
C GLU A 42 -8.17 -5.48 -9.84
N ALA A 43 -9.00 -6.52 -9.85
CA ALA A 43 -10.28 -6.51 -10.55
C ALA A 43 -11.28 -5.51 -9.92
N ALA A 44 -11.36 -5.44 -8.58
CA ALA A 44 -12.20 -4.46 -7.88
C ALA A 44 -11.68 -3.02 -8.09
N LEU A 45 -10.36 -2.81 -8.03
CA LEU A 45 -9.77 -1.51 -8.36
C LEU A 45 -10.06 -1.11 -9.81
N LEU A 46 -10.04 -2.05 -10.76
CA LEU A 46 -10.37 -1.80 -12.16
C LEU A 46 -11.87 -1.44 -12.32
N GLU A 47 -12.78 -2.15 -11.64
CA GLU A 47 -14.21 -1.82 -11.57
C GLU A 47 -14.41 -0.38 -11.05
N MET A 48 -13.80 -0.03 -9.92
CA MET A 48 -13.90 1.30 -9.30
C MET A 48 -13.28 2.40 -10.19
N MET A 49 -12.18 2.12 -10.89
CA MET A 49 -11.56 3.07 -11.83
C MET A 49 -12.48 3.38 -13.01
N LEU A 50 -13.08 2.36 -13.61
CA LEU A 50 -14.01 2.51 -14.73
C LEU A 50 -15.29 3.25 -14.29
N GLU A 51 -15.82 2.94 -13.10
CA GLU A 51 -16.96 3.67 -12.52
C GLU A 51 -16.62 5.15 -12.24
N ALA A 52 -15.43 5.45 -11.69
CA ALA A 52 -15.02 6.82 -11.44
C ALA A 52 -14.77 7.60 -12.75
N LEU A 53 -14.26 6.94 -13.80
CA LEU A 53 -14.05 7.56 -15.12
C LEU A 53 -15.35 7.77 -15.91
N SER A 54 -16.42 7.02 -15.66
CA SER A 54 -17.73 7.24 -16.28
C SER A 54 -18.46 8.49 -15.73
N LYS A 55 -18.10 8.92 -14.52
CA LYS A 55 -18.66 10.13 -13.86
C LYS A 55 -18.11 11.43 -14.43
N PRO A 56 -18.88 12.54 -14.40
CA PRO A 56 -18.39 13.89 -14.72
C PRO A 56 -17.16 14.28 -13.88
N LYS A 57 -16.28 15.14 -14.42
CA LYS A 57 -15.06 15.57 -13.73
C LYS A 57 -15.30 16.22 -12.34
N SER A 58 -16.48 16.78 -12.11
CA SER A 58 -16.93 17.36 -10.84
C SER A 58 -17.23 16.33 -9.74
N GLU A 59 -17.60 15.10 -10.13
CA GLU A 59 -18.03 14.01 -9.24
C GLU A 59 -17.02 12.86 -9.17
N ARG A 60 -15.95 12.96 -9.97
CA ARG A 60 -14.91 11.94 -10.12
C ARG A 60 -13.93 11.99 -8.94
N LEU A 61 -13.75 10.83 -8.29
CA LEU A 61 -12.64 10.60 -7.37
C LEU A 61 -11.32 10.90 -8.09
N ARG A 62 -10.42 11.69 -7.49
CA ARG A 62 -9.11 12.00 -8.13
C ARG A 62 -8.08 10.89 -7.92
N TRP A 63 -8.16 10.22 -6.78
CA TRP A 63 -7.30 9.12 -6.37
C TRP A 63 -8.18 8.03 -5.76
N ILE A 64 -7.88 6.76 -6.06
CA ILE A 64 -8.41 5.58 -5.37
C ILE A 64 -7.30 5.05 -4.49
N PHE A 65 -7.69 4.60 -3.30
CA PHE A 65 -6.80 4.55 -2.18
C PHE A 65 -6.88 3.23 -1.40
N CYS A 66 -5.76 2.50 -1.29
CA CYS A 66 -5.51 1.52 -0.23
C CYS A 66 -4.69 2.21 0.89
N LEU A 67 -5.39 2.74 1.92
CA LEU A 67 -5.09 3.77 2.99
C LEU A 67 -3.68 4.41 3.13
N CYS A 68 -3.42 5.74 3.17
CA CYS A 68 -4.14 7.01 2.87
C CYS A 68 -3.08 8.06 2.33
N ALA A 69 -3.46 9.25 1.78
CA ALA A 69 -2.67 10.15 0.90
C ALA A 69 -3.39 11.50 0.52
N THR A 70 -2.96 12.61 1.12
CA THR A 70 -3.36 14.00 0.85
C THR A 70 -2.34 14.75 -0.02
N GLY A 71 -2.82 15.47 -1.04
CA GLY A 71 -2.13 16.61 -1.67
C GLY A 71 -0.85 16.33 -2.49
N PHE A 72 -0.99 16.04 -3.79
CA PHE A 72 0.15 15.99 -4.72
C PHE A 72 -0.06 16.83 -5.99
N SER A 73 1.07 17.31 -6.53
CA SER A 73 1.19 18.14 -7.74
C SER A 73 0.68 17.41 -8.99
N GLU A 74 0.20 18.16 -10.00
CA GLU A 74 -0.46 17.61 -11.20
C GLU A 74 0.48 16.88 -12.20
N ARG A 75 1.70 16.54 -11.79
CA ARG A 75 2.72 15.87 -12.62
C ARG A 75 2.32 14.44 -13.02
N ARG A 76 3.16 13.80 -13.83
CA ARG A 76 2.95 12.51 -14.52
C ARG A 76 2.87 11.28 -13.61
N THR A 77 2.74 11.47 -12.30
CA THR A 77 2.61 10.40 -11.31
C THR A 77 1.17 9.88 -11.28
N PHE A 78 1.05 8.55 -11.36
CA PHE A 78 -0.20 7.81 -11.34
C PHE A 78 -0.22 6.70 -10.27
N VAL A 79 0.95 6.20 -9.86
CA VAL A 79 1.11 5.25 -8.75
C VAL A 79 2.05 5.81 -7.71
N LEU A 80 1.68 5.69 -6.44
CA LEU A 80 2.60 5.79 -5.30
C LEU A 80 2.63 4.42 -4.60
N TYR A 81 3.80 3.81 -4.49
CA TYR A 81 3.97 2.47 -3.96
C TYR A 81 5.17 2.42 -2.99
N THR A 82 5.42 1.27 -2.38
CA THR A 82 6.50 1.06 -1.40
C THR A 82 7.24 -0.23 -1.70
N LYS A 83 8.49 -0.36 -1.24
CA LYS A 83 9.23 -1.62 -1.23
C LYS A 83 9.53 -2.11 0.19
N ASP A 84 9.71 -3.41 0.32
CA ASP A 84 10.32 -4.06 1.48
C ASP A 84 11.49 -4.96 1.04
N TRP A 85 12.03 -5.79 1.94
CA TRP A 85 13.13 -6.72 1.65
C TRP A 85 12.84 -7.78 0.57
N ASN A 86 11.59 -7.91 0.12
CA ASN A 86 11.18 -8.79 -0.98
C ASN A 86 10.98 -8.07 -2.33
N GLY A 87 11.08 -6.75 -2.38
CA GLY A 87 10.75 -5.95 -3.57
C GLY A 87 9.51 -5.08 -3.37
N LEU A 88 8.76 -4.82 -4.43
CA LEU A 88 7.49 -4.07 -4.39
C LEU A 88 6.50 -4.71 -3.42
N ASN A 89 5.94 -3.92 -2.50
CA ASN A 89 4.85 -4.30 -1.60
C ASN A 89 3.59 -3.52 -1.97
N ASN A 90 2.50 -4.22 -2.27
CA ASN A 90 1.22 -3.63 -2.65
C ASN A 90 0.05 -4.01 -1.72
N GLY A 91 0.34 -4.37 -0.47
CA GLY A 91 -0.69 -4.36 0.57
C GLY A 91 -1.30 -2.97 0.76
N VAL A 92 -0.50 -1.92 0.51
CA VAL A 92 -0.88 -0.51 0.64
C VAL A 92 -0.24 0.30 -0.49
N PHE A 93 -1.05 0.99 -1.30
CA PHE A 93 -0.59 1.80 -2.43
C PHE A 93 -1.69 2.76 -2.92
N MET A 94 -1.31 3.74 -3.74
CA MET A 94 -2.18 4.81 -4.22
C MET A 94 -2.25 4.78 -5.74
N LEU A 95 -3.47 4.93 -6.31
CA LEU A 95 -3.68 5.03 -7.74
C LEU A 95 -4.45 6.29 -8.11
N ARG A 96 -3.95 7.06 -9.08
CA ARG A 96 -4.67 8.19 -9.66
C ARG A 96 -5.77 7.71 -10.59
N VAL A 97 -6.96 8.29 -10.50
CA VAL A 97 -8.06 7.94 -11.42
C VAL A 97 -7.76 8.48 -12.81
N SER A 98 -7.36 7.58 -13.71
CA SER A 98 -6.88 7.91 -15.04
C SER A 98 -6.97 6.71 -15.98
N GLU A 99 -6.99 6.95 -17.29
CA GLU A 99 -6.88 5.91 -18.32
C GLU A 99 -5.56 5.13 -18.19
N TRP A 100 -4.48 5.80 -17.82
CA TRP A 100 -3.18 5.17 -17.56
C TRP A 100 -3.29 4.10 -16.47
N SER A 101 -3.99 4.39 -15.36
CA SER A 101 -4.17 3.43 -14.25
C SER A 101 -5.11 2.28 -14.62
N VAL A 102 -6.09 2.51 -15.49
CA VAL A 102 -6.92 1.44 -16.10
C VAL A 102 -6.04 0.52 -16.96
N SER A 103 -5.17 1.08 -17.80
CA SER A 103 -4.23 0.29 -18.61
C SER A 103 -3.24 -0.49 -17.75
N LEU A 104 -2.74 0.11 -16.66
CA LEU A 104 -1.86 -0.56 -15.69
C LEU A 104 -2.58 -1.78 -15.07
N LEU A 105 -3.73 -1.57 -14.43
CA LEU A 105 -4.49 -2.64 -13.76
C LEU A 105 -4.88 -3.75 -14.74
N SER A 106 -5.32 -3.38 -15.94
CA SER A 106 -5.61 -4.36 -17.01
C SER A 106 -4.38 -5.19 -17.37
N SER A 107 -3.19 -4.57 -17.48
CA SER A 107 -1.94 -5.28 -17.76
C SER A 107 -1.52 -6.20 -16.62
N ILE A 108 -1.71 -5.79 -15.36
CA ILE A 108 -1.42 -6.62 -14.18
C ILE A 108 -2.30 -7.87 -14.19
N VAL A 109 -3.62 -7.71 -14.29
CA VAL A 109 -4.58 -8.84 -14.34
C VAL A 109 -4.31 -9.75 -15.53
N ALA A 110 -3.92 -9.20 -16.68
CA ALA A 110 -3.60 -9.96 -17.88
C ALA A 110 -2.24 -10.69 -17.80
N TYR A 111 -1.31 -10.23 -16.95
CA TYR A 111 0.08 -10.71 -16.91
C TYR A 111 0.18 -12.22 -16.73
N ARG A 112 -0.57 -12.78 -15.76
CA ARG A 112 -0.66 -14.24 -15.50
C ARG A 112 -1.07 -15.10 -16.70
N THR A 113 -1.70 -14.50 -17.72
CA THR A 113 -2.18 -15.19 -18.92
C THR A 113 -1.27 -14.98 -20.12
N PHE A 114 -0.65 -13.80 -20.27
CA PHE A 114 0.29 -13.51 -21.35
C PHE A 114 1.76 -13.83 -21.02
N LYS A 115 2.06 -14.05 -19.74
CA LYS A 115 3.37 -14.43 -19.19
C LYS A 115 3.29 -15.63 -18.22
N PRO A 116 2.67 -16.76 -18.62
CA PRO A 116 2.54 -17.94 -17.76
C PRO A 116 3.89 -18.61 -17.42
N GLU A 117 4.96 -18.28 -18.15
CA GLU A 117 6.32 -18.75 -17.90
C GLU A 117 7.06 -18.01 -16.78
N GLU A 118 6.59 -16.83 -16.38
CA GLU A 118 7.22 -15.97 -15.37
C GLU A 118 6.87 -16.43 -13.95
N ASP A 119 7.86 -16.48 -13.06
CA ASP A 119 7.61 -16.78 -11.65
C ASP A 119 6.97 -15.57 -10.94
N LEU A 120 5.84 -15.83 -10.28
CA LEU A 120 5.06 -14.84 -9.54
C LEU A 120 4.97 -15.26 -8.07
N PRO A 121 6.07 -15.20 -7.30
CA PRO A 121 6.12 -15.71 -5.93
C PRO A 121 5.15 -15.00 -4.97
N PHE A 122 4.75 -13.75 -5.28
CA PHE A 122 3.73 -12.99 -4.56
C PHE A 122 2.48 -12.73 -5.42
N THR A 123 2.23 -13.57 -6.42
CA THR A 123 1.07 -13.53 -7.32
C THR A 123 0.91 -12.18 -8.04
N GLU A 124 -0.17 -11.45 -7.77
CA GLU A 124 -0.48 -10.15 -8.36
C GLU A 124 0.56 -9.07 -8.01
N GLN A 125 1.17 -9.13 -6.82
CA GLN A 125 2.24 -8.19 -6.41
C GLN A 125 3.48 -8.33 -7.30
N SER A 126 3.88 -9.57 -7.62
CA SER A 126 4.98 -9.83 -8.55
C SER A 126 4.64 -9.44 -9.99
N ALA A 127 3.36 -9.49 -10.38
CA ALA A 127 2.91 -8.99 -11.67
C ALA A 127 2.92 -7.46 -11.71
N MET A 128 2.51 -6.78 -10.64
CA MET A 128 2.58 -5.33 -10.52
C MET A 128 4.04 -4.83 -10.62
N GLU A 129 4.97 -5.49 -9.95
CA GLU A 129 6.42 -5.20 -10.06
C GLU A 129 6.90 -5.30 -11.51
N LYS A 130 6.71 -6.47 -12.15
CA LYS A 130 7.13 -6.73 -13.54
C LYS A 130 6.44 -5.82 -14.57
N VAL A 131 5.20 -5.43 -14.33
CA VAL A 131 4.48 -4.49 -15.22
C VAL A 131 5.00 -3.07 -15.07
N LEU A 132 5.32 -2.62 -13.85
CA LEU A 132 5.87 -1.27 -13.62
C LEU A 132 7.28 -1.08 -14.21
N GLU A 133 8.03 -2.16 -14.46
CA GLU A 133 9.33 -2.11 -15.17
C GLU A 133 9.19 -1.82 -16.69
N LEU A 134 8.01 -1.98 -17.28
CA LEU A 134 7.79 -1.76 -18.71
C LEU A 134 7.92 -0.27 -19.09
N ASP A 135 8.49 0.02 -20.26
CA ASP A 135 8.74 1.39 -20.75
C ASP A 135 7.50 2.31 -20.74
N GLN A 136 6.31 1.76 -20.95
CA GLN A 136 5.05 2.50 -20.94
C GLN A 136 4.54 2.87 -19.52
N TYR A 137 5.08 2.26 -18.47
CA TYR A 137 4.63 2.41 -17.09
C TYR A 137 5.70 2.93 -16.12
N LYS A 138 7.00 2.67 -16.36
CA LYS A 138 8.08 3.02 -15.42
C LYS A 138 8.12 4.50 -14.98
N ASP A 139 7.83 5.43 -15.89
CA ASP A 139 7.83 6.87 -15.61
C ASP A 139 6.57 7.36 -14.85
N GLY A 140 5.57 6.49 -14.67
CA GLY A 140 4.28 6.83 -14.04
C GLY A 140 4.16 6.42 -12.57
N ALA A 141 5.15 5.73 -12.02
CA ALA A 141 5.16 5.24 -10.64
C ALA A 141 6.31 5.85 -9.83
N VAL A 142 6.04 6.18 -8.57
CA VAL A 142 7.04 6.68 -7.62
C VAL A 142 7.07 5.78 -6.39
N GLU A 143 8.27 5.40 -5.99
CA GLU A 143 8.53 4.67 -4.76
C GLU A 143 8.59 5.67 -3.58
N CYS A 144 7.78 5.42 -2.57
CA CYS A 144 7.71 6.22 -1.35
C CYS A 144 8.31 5.45 -0.15
N PRO A 145 8.76 6.17 0.90
CA PRO A 145 9.18 5.54 2.15
C PRO A 145 8.07 4.69 2.77
N PRO A 146 8.30 3.41 3.13
CA PRO A 146 7.30 2.53 3.74
C PRO A 146 6.67 3.10 5.01
N ARG A 147 7.48 3.82 5.81
CA ARG A 147 7.05 4.60 6.99
C ARG A 147 5.91 5.59 6.73
N TRP A 148 5.61 5.97 5.49
CA TRP A 148 4.50 6.88 5.21
C TRP A 148 3.13 6.21 5.25
N PHE A 149 3.01 4.95 4.81
CA PHE A 149 1.71 4.27 4.73
C PHE A 149 1.78 2.73 4.74
N ASN A 150 2.96 2.11 4.63
CA ASN A 150 3.11 0.66 4.54
C ASN A 150 4.19 0.15 5.52
N SER A 151 4.13 0.59 6.77
CA SER A 151 5.11 0.25 7.80
C SER A 151 4.72 -1.00 8.57
N TYR A 152 5.70 -1.81 8.96
CA TYR A 152 5.49 -3.04 9.73
C TYR A 152 5.42 -2.76 11.24
N PRO A 153 4.73 -3.60 12.03
CA PRO A 153 4.85 -3.60 13.48
C PRO A 153 6.32 -3.57 13.93
N ASN A 154 6.69 -2.60 14.77
CA ASN A 154 7.96 -2.68 15.49
C ASN A 154 7.83 -3.76 16.59
N ASP A 155 8.41 -4.93 16.32
CA ASP A 155 8.46 -6.11 17.19
C ASP A 155 9.70 -6.17 18.09
N GLY A 156 10.61 -5.20 17.95
CA GLY A 156 11.89 -5.13 18.65
C GLY A 156 13.10 -5.56 17.81
N ASP A 157 12.92 -5.96 16.54
CA ASP A 157 14.05 -6.18 15.63
C ASP A 157 14.67 -4.86 15.16
N GLU A 158 15.77 -4.45 15.78
CA GLU A 158 16.49 -3.23 15.40
C GLU A 158 17.12 -3.31 13.99
N SER A 159 17.22 -4.50 13.37
CA SER A 159 17.86 -4.67 12.06
C SER A 159 17.06 -4.12 10.87
N ASN A 160 15.75 -3.87 11.04
CA ASN A 160 14.85 -3.43 9.97
C ASN A 160 14.14 -2.09 10.28
N ILE A 161 14.80 -1.22 11.06
CA ILE A 161 14.22 0.02 11.59
C ILE A 161 13.51 0.89 10.53
N ASN A 162 13.99 0.91 9.28
CA ASN A 162 13.44 1.73 8.19
C ASN A 162 12.06 1.25 7.69
N PHE A 163 11.70 -0.01 7.94
CA PHE A 163 10.37 -0.56 7.67
C PHE A 163 9.42 -0.47 8.88
N HIS A 164 9.95 -0.21 10.08
CA HIS A 164 9.19 -0.27 11.32
C HIS A 164 8.35 1.01 11.57
N HIS A 165 7.13 0.80 12.06
CA HIS A 165 6.20 1.85 12.47
C HIS A 165 6.77 2.70 13.60
N ALA A 166 6.63 4.02 13.47
CA ALA A 166 6.94 5.00 14.50
C ALA A 166 5.70 5.78 14.95
N PRO A 167 5.67 6.31 16.19
CA PRO A 167 4.58 7.15 16.68
C PRO A 167 4.15 8.25 15.70
N GLY A 168 2.85 8.41 15.50
CA GLY A 168 2.27 9.37 14.55
C GLY A 168 2.30 8.95 13.08
N GLN A 169 2.80 7.75 12.73
CA GLN A 169 2.66 7.21 11.37
C GLN A 169 1.28 6.60 11.13
N LEU A 170 0.81 6.78 9.90
CA LEU A 170 -0.56 6.56 9.42
C LEU A 170 -1.07 5.11 9.52
N LEU A 171 -0.22 4.12 9.23
CA LEU A 171 -0.69 2.74 9.08
C LEU A 171 0.39 1.70 9.44
N VAL A 172 -0.09 0.63 10.08
CA VAL A 172 0.65 -0.58 10.43
C VAL A 172 0.17 -1.75 9.57
N HIS A 173 1.06 -2.39 8.83
CA HIS A 173 0.78 -3.50 7.93
C HIS A 173 1.23 -4.84 8.54
N PHE A 174 0.26 -5.69 8.88
CA PHE A 174 0.48 -7.00 9.51
C PHE A 174 0.78 -8.11 8.46
N ALA A 175 1.60 -7.81 7.45
CA ALA A 175 2.06 -8.81 6.49
C ALA A 175 3.02 -9.82 7.15
N GLY A 176 3.00 -11.07 6.69
CA GLY A 176 3.86 -12.15 7.19
C GLY A 176 3.58 -12.68 8.60
N ILE A 177 2.74 -12.00 9.40
CA ILE A 177 2.36 -12.45 10.74
C ILE A 177 1.37 -13.62 10.68
N GLU A 178 1.60 -14.63 11.53
CA GLU A 178 0.81 -15.87 11.62
C GLU A 178 -0.58 -15.60 12.25
N ASP A 179 -0.63 -15.20 13.52
CA ASP A 179 -1.87 -14.75 14.17
C ASP A 179 -2.06 -13.24 14.02
N LYS A 180 -2.51 -12.84 12.82
CA LYS A 180 -2.79 -11.42 12.51
C LYS A 180 -3.87 -10.82 13.40
N SER A 181 -4.87 -11.60 13.80
CA SER A 181 -6.01 -11.07 14.56
C SER A 181 -5.60 -10.66 15.97
N LYS A 182 -4.84 -11.53 16.66
CA LYS A 182 -4.24 -11.20 17.95
C LYS A 182 -3.29 -10.00 17.84
N ALA A 183 -2.41 -9.99 16.82
CA ALA A 183 -1.47 -8.88 16.63
C ALA A 183 -2.19 -7.54 16.39
N ILE A 184 -3.27 -7.53 15.62
CA ILE A 184 -4.12 -6.33 15.44
C ILE A 184 -4.74 -5.92 16.77
N GLY A 185 -5.35 -6.84 17.53
CA GLY A 185 -5.98 -6.53 18.82
C GLY A 185 -4.99 -5.98 19.86
N GLU A 186 -3.75 -6.50 19.88
CA GLU A 186 -2.67 -5.97 20.72
C GLU A 186 -2.25 -4.55 20.31
N TRP A 187 -2.21 -4.25 19.00
CA TRP A 187 -1.91 -2.91 18.49
C TRP A 187 -3.04 -1.90 18.67
N VAL A 188 -4.30 -2.32 18.51
CA VAL A 188 -5.47 -1.47 18.80
C VAL A 188 -5.50 -1.12 20.28
N LYS A 189 -5.30 -2.09 21.17
CA LYS A 189 -5.17 -1.85 22.61
C LYS A 189 -4.01 -0.90 22.96
N LYS A 190 -2.86 -1.04 22.28
CA LYS A 190 -1.69 -0.15 22.43
C LYS A 190 -2.00 1.28 21.98
N LEU A 191 -2.75 1.45 20.89
CA LEU A 191 -3.24 2.75 20.42
C LEU A 191 -4.23 3.37 21.43
N GLU A 192 -5.22 2.59 21.89
CA GLU A 192 -6.23 3.04 22.86
C GLU A 192 -5.64 3.44 24.22
N THR A 193 -4.54 2.80 24.63
CA THR A 193 -3.84 3.09 25.90
C THR A 193 -3.12 4.45 25.85
N ASP A 194 -2.70 4.93 24.68
CA ASP A 194 -1.85 6.12 24.52
C ASP A 194 -2.15 6.83 23.18
N ARG A 195 -3.41 7.27 22.99
CA ARG A 195 -3.85 7.90 21.74
C ARG A 195 -3.06 9.16 21.40
N GLU A 196 -2.65 9.97 22.38
CA GLU A 196 -1.85 11.18 22.12
C GLU A 196 -0.50 10.91 21.47
N LYS A 197 0.06 9.70 21.66
CA LYS A 197 1.31 9.25 21.04
C LYS A 197 1.10 8.58 19.68
N TRP A 198 0.04 7.80 19.50
CA TRP A 198 -0.17 7.00 18.28
C TRP A 198 -1.06 7.70 17.25
N GLU A 199 -2.03 8.50 17.69
CA GLU A 199 -3.08 9.17 16.91
C GLU A 199 -2.96 10.70 17.06
N MET A 200 -1.80 11.25 16.72
CA MET A 200 -1.53 12.69 16.84
C MET A 200 -1.93 13.48 15.58
N PRO A 201 -2.32 14.77 15.71
CA PRO A 201 -2.58 15.64 14.56
C PRO A 201 -1.40 15.73 13.59
N LEU A 202 -1.69 15.89 12.29
CA LEU A 202 -0.68 15.97 11.21
C LEU A 202 0.47 16.95 11.54
N SER A 203 0.16 18.11 12.09
CA SER A 203 1.12 19.17 12.48
C SER A 203 2.07 18.80 13.63
N ARG A 204 1.85 17.66 14.30
CA ARG A 204 2.77 17.08 15.31
C ARG A 204 3.58 15.90 14.76
N THR A 205 3.28 15.44 13.56
CA THR A 205 4.04 14.39 12.86
C THR A 205 5.23 15.00 12.09
N ASN A 206 6.03 14.16 11.44
CA ASN A 206 7.05 14.61 10.49
C ASN A 206 6.59 14.59 9.02
N TYR A 207 5.32 14.28 8.74
CA TYR A 207 4.84 14.09 7.36
C TYR A 207 5.04 15.32 6.48
N GLU A 208 4.59 16.50 6.92
CA GLU A 208 4.61 17.73 6.09
C GLU A 208 6.05 18.06 5.64
N GLN A 209 7.00 18.02 6.57
CA GLN A 209 8.43 18.22 6.29
C GLN A 209 8.98 17.12 5.38
N ARG A 210 8.78 15.84 5.73
CA ARG A 210 9.36 14.72 4.98
C ARG A 210 8.81 14.59 3.56
N ILE A 211 7.54 14.92 3.36
CA ILE A 211 6.91 14.95 2.04
C ILE A 211 7.50 16.10 1.21
N ALA A 212 7.65 17.30 1.77
CA ALA A 212 8.27 18.42 1.07
C ALA A 212 9.72 18.10 0.66
N GLU A 213 10.55 17.64 1.62
CA GLU A 213 11.95 17.22 1.37
C GLU A 213 12.06 16.18 0.23
N PHE A 214 11.17 15.19 0.24
CA PHE A 214 11.13 14.14 -0.78
C PHE A 214 10.82 14.70 -2.17
N TRP A 215 9.81 15.56 -2.31
CA TRP A 215 9.43 16.09 -3.63
C TRP A 215 10.43 17.13 -4.14
N ASP A 216 11.01 17.97 -3.27
CA ASP A 216 12.09 18.90 -3.66
C ASP A 216 13.34 18.14 -4.17
N GLY A 217 13.70 17.02 -3.52
CA GLY A 217 14.77 16.12 -3.97
C GLY A 217 14.45 15.41 -5.29
N PHE A 218 13.19 14.98 -5.46
CA PHE A 218 12.71 14.35 -6.69
C PHE A 218 12.68 15.33 -7.88
N GLU A 219 12.31 16.59 -7.66
CA GLU A 219 12.27 17.62 -8.70
C GLU A 219 13.64 18.13 -9.12
N SER A 220 14.62 18.13 -8.22
CA SER A 220 15.99 18.58 -8.49
C SER A 220 16.87 17.53 -9.19
N GLY A 221 16.35 16.30 -9.40
CA GLY A 221 17.08 15.22 -10.05
C GLY A 221 18.27 14.69 -9.24
N SER A 222 18.37 15.06 -7.96
CA SER A 222 19.32 14.44 -7.04
C SER A 222 18.98 12.96 -6.89
N GLU A 223 19.99 12.08 -7.01
CA GLU A 223 19.87 10.71 -6.54
C GLU A 223 19.52 10.78 -5.05
N MET A 224 18.26 10.51 -4.71
CA MET A 224 17.83 10.52 -3.32
C MET A 224 18.68 9.51 -2.58
N GLY A 225 19.40 10.00 -1.57
CA GLY A 225 20.30 9.21 -0.76
C GLY A 225 19.57 7.96 -0.29
N GLN A 226 20.02 6.81 -0.78
CA GLN A 226 19.52 5.53 -0.34
C GLN A 226 19.84 5.41 1.15
N ASP A 227 18.85 5.65 2.00
CA ASP A 227 18.83 5.15 3.38
C ASP A 227 18.55 3.62 3.35
N ALA A 228 19.22 2.94 2.42
CA ALA A 228 19.33 1.52 2.31
C ALA A 228 20.38 1.11 3.35
N GLY A 229 19.90 0.89 4.59
CA GLY A 229 20.61 0.05 5.53
C GLY A 229 21.03 -1.24 4.81
N GLU A 230 22.29 -1.64 5.00
CA GLU A 230 22.94 -2.70 4.24
C GLU A 230 22.03 -3.93 4.10
N GLN A 231 21.71 -4.31 2.85
CA GLN A 231 20.79 -5.41 2.58
C GLN A 231 21.23 -6.69 3.31
N PRO A 232 20.46 -7.22 4.28
CA PRO A 232 20.76 -8.50 4.87
C PRO A 232 20.67 -9.58 3.77
N GLN A 233 21.74 -10.34 3.58
CA GLN A 233 21.84 -11.33 2.51
C GLN A 233 20.58 -12.23 2.47
N ARG A 234 20.00 -12.39 1.27
CA ARG A 234 18.82 -13.22 0.99
C ARG A 234 18.90 -14.58 1.72
N ARG A 235 18.21 -14.71 2.86
CA ARG A 235 18.00 -16.00 3.52
C ARG A 235 17.04 -16.83 2.69
N SER A 236 17.56 -17.80 1.94
CA SER A 236 16.73 -18.76 1.23
C SER A 236 15.91 -19.58 2.23
N ARG A 237 14.61 -19.30 2.32
CA ARG A 237 13.67 -20.16 3.04
C ARG A 237 13.13 -21.24 2.11
N ARG A 238 13.16 -22.47 2.61
CA ARG A 238 12.78 -23.68 1.88
C ARG A 238 11.30 -23.64 1.51
N LYS A 239 10.96 -24.17 0.33
CA LYS A 239 9.57 -24.34 -0.13
C LYS A 239 8.76 -25.09 0.94
N ALA A 240 7.64 -24.51 1.37
CA ALA A 240 6.61 -25.26 2.07
C ALA A 240 5.98 -26.29 1.11
N PRO A 241 5.47 -27.44 1.60
CA PRO A 241 4.86 -28.45 0.73
C PRO A 241 3.54 -27.92 0.16
N ARG A 242 3.22 -28.33 -1.08
CA ARG A 242 1.87 -28.16 -1.63
C ARG A 242 0.89 -29.05 -0.86
N VAL A 243 -0.27 -28.47 -0.51
CA VAL A 243 -1.53 -29.16 -0.24
C VAL A 243 -2.56 -28.52 -1.15
#